data_AF-A0A2Z2BGH2-F1
#
_entry.id   AF-A0A2Z2BGH2-F1
#
_cell.length_a   1.000
_cell.length_b   1.000
_cell.length_c   1.000
_cell.angle_alpha   90.00
_cell.angle_beta   90.00
_cell.angle_gamma   90.00
#
_symmetry.space_group_name_H-M   'P 1'
#
loop_
_entity.id
_entity.type
_entity.pdbx_description
1 polymer ?
#
loop_
_entity_poly.entity_id
_entity_poly.type
_entity_poly.pdbx_seq_one_letter_code
_entity_poly.pdbx_strand_id
1 'polypeptide(L)'
;MGMLAAIMEHPEELFLLVKMKMAADRIKKQIPVEPHWAFSYTMLQKVSRSFALVIQQLGPELRNAVCIFYLVLRALDTVEDDTSIPSDIKVPILESFHRHIYDCNWHFSCGTKDYKVLMDKFHYVSTAFLELHASYQEAIEDITKRMGGGMAKFICKEVETVDDYNEYCHYVAGLVGLGLSKLFHASELEELAPDSLSNSMGLFLQKTNIIRDYLEDINEIPKSRMFWPREIWSKYASKLEDLKYEENSTKAVQCLNDMVTNALMHAEDCLLYMSALKDLAIFQFCAIPQIMAIGTLALCYNNVEVFRGVVKMRRGLTARVIDQTRSMSDVYGAFFEFSSLLKSKIDDNDPNASLTRHHVEAIHKACISSGLLNKRRCHMYESKSYNSVLVMVVFLIVSVLFAILASK
;
A
#
# COMPACT_ATOMS: atom_id res chain seq x y z
N MET A 1 -18.70 6.12 12.80
CA MET A 1 -19.72 6.87 12.02
C MET A 1 -20.01 6.07 10.75
N GLY A 2 -21.28 5.76 10.48
CA GLY A 2 -21.68 4.75 9.50
C GLY A 2 -21.60 5.20 8.03
N MET A 3 -21.72 4.23 7.11
CA MET A 3 -21.69 4.44 5.65
C MET A 3 -22.68 5.51 5.16
N LEU A 4 -23.84 5.65 5.82
CA LEU A 4 -24.87 6.63 5.49
C LEU A 4 -24.41 8.08 5.74
N ALA A 5 -23.70 8.36 6.84
CA ALA A 5 -23.20 9.70 7.14
C ALA A 5 -22.16 10.15 6.11
N ALA A 6 -21.24 9.25 5.74
CA ALA A 6 -20.23 9.52 4.72
C ALA A 6 -20.84 9.76 3.32
N ILE A 7 -21.94 9.09 2.98
CA ILE A 7 -22.67 9.31 1.71
C ILE A 7 -23.39 10.67 1.73
N MET A 8 -23.93 11.11 2.87
CA MET A 8 -24.57 12.42 2.99
C MET A 8 -23.55 13.56 2.91
N GLU A 9 -22.36 13.36 3.47
CA GLU A 9 -21.26 14.32 3.42
C GLU A 9 -20.55 14.34 2.06
N HIS A 10 -20.60 13.28 1.24
CA HIS A 10 -19.93 13.20 -0.06
C HIS A 10 -20.75 12.42 -1.11
N PRO A 11 -21.90 12.95 -1.55
CA PRO A 11 -22.87 12.24 -2.40
C PRO A 11 -22.32 11.77 -3.75
N GLU A 12 -21.39 12.50 -4.37
CA GLU A 12 -20.79 12.13 -5.66
C GLU A 12 -19.94 10.85 -5.58
N GLU A 13 -19.49 10.48 -4.38
CA GLU A 13 -18.63 9.30 -4.21
C GLU A 13 -19.40 8.00 -4.23
N LEU A 14 -20.71 8.05 -3.98
CA LEU A 14 -21.57 6.88 -4.15
C LEU A 14 -21.50 6.36 -5.58
N PHE A 15 -21.54 7.25 -6.57
CA PHE A 15 -21.43 6.88 -7.97
C PHE A 15 -20.07 6.22 -8.27
N LEU A 16 -18.98 6.76 -7.72
CA LEU A 16 -17.63 6.22 -7.89
C LEU A 16 -17.47 4.84 -7.25
N LEU A 17 -18.04 4.65 -6.06
CA LEU A 17 -18.06 3.35 -5.37
C LEU A 17 -18.85 2.30 -6.16
N VAL A 18 -19.98 2.68 -6.76
CA VAL A 18 -20.77 1.79 -7.64
C VAL A 18 -19.97 1.43 -8.90
N LYS A 19 -19.34 2.42 -9.54
CA LYS A 19 -18.48 2.19 -10.73
C LYS A 19 -17.34 1.23 -10.41
N MET A 20 -16.67 1.42 -9.28
CA MET A 20 -15.60 0.55 -8.79
C MET A 20 -16.09 -0.89 -8.57
N LYS A 21 -17.28 -1.07 -7.97
CA LYS A 21 -17.89 -2.39 -7.79
C LYS A 21 -18.23 -3.07 -9.12
N MET A 22 -18.81 -2.33 -10.07
CA MET A 22 -19.13 -2.86 -11.41
C MET A 22 -17.87 -3.29 -12.18
N ALA A 23 -16.77 -2.53 -12.06
CA ALA A 23 -15.49 -2.91 -12.66
C ALA A 23 -14.97 -4.22 -12.08
N ALA A 24 -15.00 -4.38 -10.75
CA ALA A 24 -14.62 -5.62 -10.08
C ALA A 24 -15.45 -6.82 -10.55
N ASP A 25 -16.77 -6.65 -10.68
CA ASP A 25 -17.67 -7.72 -11.13
C ASP A 25 -17.48 -8.10 -12.61
N ARG A 26 -17.05 -7.15 -13.47
CA ARG A 26 -16.65 -7.48 -14.86
C ARG A 26 -15.37 -8.31 -14.89
N ILE A 27 -14.39 -7.97 -14.06
CA ILE A 27 -13.10 -8.66 -14.05
C ILE A 27 -13.23 -10.07 -13.48
N LYS A 28 -14.15 -10.30 -12.54
CA LYS A 28 -14.49 -11.65 -12.07
C LYS A 28 -14.86 -12.62 -13.19
N LYS A 29 -15.47 -12.12 -14.27
CA LYS A 29 -15.85 -12.94 -15.44
C LYS A 29 -14.66 -13.33 -16.33
N GLN A 30 -13.50 -12.69 -16.14
CA GLN A 30 -12.27 -12.95 -16.88
C GLN A 30 -11.29 -13.83 -16.09
N ILE A 31 -11.65 -14.24 -14.87
CA ILE A 31 -10.82 -15.11 -14.05
C ILE A 31 -10.87 -16.52 -14.66
N PRO A 32 -9.71 -17.20 -14.85
CA PRO A 32 -9.69 -18.57 -15.34
C PRO A 32 -10.48 -19.51 -14.42
N VAL A 33 -11.17 -20.50 -15.01
CA VAL A 33 -12.15 -21.34 -14.31
C VAL A 33 -11.48 -22.45 -13.51
N GLU A 34 -10.21 -22.72 -13.79
CA GLU A 34 -9.42 -23.74 -13.15
C GLU A 34 -9.33 -23.50 -11.62
N PRO A 35 -9.39 -24.57 -10.79
CA PRO A 35 -9.49 -24.42 -9.34
C PRO A 35 -8.38 -23.58 -8.71
N HIS A 36 -7.14 -23.71 -9.18
CA HIS A 36 -6.00 -22.96 -8.67
C HIS A 36 -6.08 -21.46 -9.00
N TRP A 37 -6.52 -21.10 -10.20
CA TRP A 37 -6.73 -19.71 -10.59
C TRP A 37 -7.92 -19.09 -9.85
N ALA A 38 -9.04 -19.82 -9.77
CA ALA A 38 -10.21 -19.38 -9.02
C ALA A 38 -9.87 -19.15 -7.53
N PHE A 39 -9.10 -20.07 -6.93
CA PHE A 39 -8.58 -19.91 -5.58
C PHE A 39 -7.67 -18.68 -5.46
N SER A 40 -6.67 -18.55 -6.34
CA SER A 40 -5.69 -17.46 -6.31
C SER A 40 -6.37 -16.09 -6.36
N TYR A 41 -7.26 -15.86 -7.32
CA TYR A 41 -7.97 -14.58 -7.40
C TYR A 41 -8.95 -14.35 -6.23
N THR A 42 -9.57 -15.40 -5.70
CA THR A 42 -10.41 -15.30 -4.50
C THR A 42 -9.58 -14.89 -3.29
N MET A 43 -8.42 -15.51 -3.11
CA MET A 43 -7.49 -15.18 -2.04
C MET A 43 -6.92 -13.78 -2.19
N LEU A 44 -6.57 -13.37 -3.42
CA LEU A 44 -6.12 -12.02 -3.71
C LEU A 44 -7.14 -10.98 -3.21
N GLN A 45 -8.42 -11.17 -3.52
CA GLN A 45 -9.48 -10.28 -3.06
C GLN A 45 -9.61 -10.22 -1.53
N LYS A 46 -9.46 -11.37 -0.86
CA LYS A 46 -9.57 -11.48 0.60
C LYS A 46 -8.40 -10.83 1.34
N VAL A 47 -7.17 -11.10 0.91
CA VAL A 47 -5.96 -10.69 1.63
C VAL A 47 -5.40 -9.33 1.21
N SER A 48 -5.72 -8.87 -0.01
CA SER A 48 -5.21 -7.62 -0.60
C SER A 48 -6.21 -6.46 -0.56
N ARG A 49 -7.51 -6.77 -0.53
CA ARG A 49 -8.62 -5.80 -0.51
C ARG A 49 -8.49 -4.75 -1.63
N SER A 50 -8.11 -3.52 -1.30
CA SER A 50 -8.02 -2.39 -2.24
C SER A 50 -7.00 -2.64 -3.35
N PHE A 51 -5.89 -3.30 -3.04
CA PHE A 51 -4.82 -3.53 -4.02
C PHE A 51 -5.20 -4.61 -5.04
N ALA A 52 -6.13 -5.51 -4.71
CA ALA A 52 -6.72 -6.45 -5.68
C ALA A 52 -7.43 -5.72 -6.83
N LEU A 53 -8.07 -4.59 -6.58
CA LEU A 53 -8.73 -3.78 -7.63
C LEU A 53 -7.73 -3.13 -8.58
N VAL A 54 -6.53 -2.85 -8.09
CA VAL A 54 -5.46 -2.21 -8.85
C VAL A 54 -4.76 -3.26 -9.73
N ILE A 55 -4.45 -4.43 -9.18
CA ILE A 55 -3.92 -5.59 -9.95
C ILE A 55 -4.89 -5.96 -11.08
N GLN A 56 -6.19 -5.95 -10.80
CA GLN A 56 -7.21 -6.36 -11.76
C GLN A 56 -7.31 -5.51 -13.03
N GLN A 57 -6.73 -4.31 -13.04
CA GLN A 57 -6.69 -3.42 -14.21
C GLN A 57 -5.61 -3.83 -15.23
N LEU A 58 -4.64 -4.65 -14.84
CA LEU A 58 -3.59 -5.15 -15.72
C LEU A 58 -4.17 -6.09 -16.80
N GLY A 59 -3.44 -6.18 -17.92
CA GLY A 59 -3.74 -7.14 -18.99
C GLY A 59 -3.70 -8.60 -18.50
N PRO A 60 -4.43 -9.55 -19.11
CA PRO A 60 -4.68 -10.88 -18.55
C PRO A 60 -3.42 -11.65 -18.10
N GLU A 61 -2.37 -11.65 -18.93
CA GLU A 61 -1.13 -12.38 -18.66
C GLU A 61 -0.36 -11.76 -17.48
N LEU A 62 -0.04 -10.47 -17.57
CA LEU A 62 0.65 -9.75 -16.50
C LEU A 62 -0.18 -9.73 -15.20
N ARG A 63 -1.51 -9.66 -15.30
CA ARG A 63 -2.42 -9.76 -14.15
C ARG A 63 -2.28 -11.09 -13.43
N ASN A 64 -2.18 -12.21 -14.16
CA ASN A 64 -1.94 -13.52 -13.58
C ASN A 64 -0.57 -13.57 -12.89
N ALA A 65 0.48 -13.09 -13.55
CA ALA A 65 1.83 -13.06 -12.98
C ALA A 65 1.90 -12.23 -11.69
N VAL A 66 1.34 -11.01 -11.69
CA VAL A 66 1.31 -10.12 -10.52
C VAL A 66 0.40 -10.68 -9.41
N CYS A 67 -0.70 -11.36 -9.76
CA CYS A 67 -1.56 -12.05 -8.79
C CYS A 67 -0.77 -13.11 -8.02
N ILE A 68 -0.06 -13.99 -8.73
CA ILE A 68 0.76 -15.04 -8.11
C ILE A 68 1.93 -14.45 -7.36
N PHE A 69 2.64 -13.48 -7.93
CA PHE A 69 3.72 -12.77 -7.24
C PHE A 69 3.25 -12.21 -5.89
N TYR A 70 2.10 -11.53 -5.88
CA TYR A 70 1.52 -11.00 -4.64
C TYR A 70 1.19 -12.11 -3.62
N LEU A 71 0.60 -13.23 -4.06
CA LEU A 71 0.22 -14.32 -3.15
C LEU A 71 1.43 -15.08 -2.59
N VAL A 72 2.48 -15.28 -3.40
CA VAL A 72 3.75 -15.86 -2.95
C VAL A 72 4.36 -14.99 -1.86
N LEU A 73 4.48 -13.68 -2.11
CA LEU A 73 5.04 -12.76 -1.11
C LEU A 73 4.13 -12.61 0.10
N ARG A 74 2.80 -12.66 -0.05
CA ARG A 74 1.88 -12.64 1.09
C ARG A 74 2.00 -13.89 1.95
N ALA A 75 2.24 -15.05 1.34
CA ALA A 75 2.48 -16.29 2.08
C ALA A 75 3.81 -16.21 2.84
N LEU A 76 4.85 -15.64 2.22
CA LEU A 76 6.12 -15.35 2.86
C LEU A 76 5.96 -14.40 4.07
N ASP A 77 5.28 -13.26 3.88
CA ASP A 77 4.91 -12.31 4.96
C ASP A 77 4.17 -13.05 6.10
N THR A 78 3.27 -13.98 5.77
CA THR A 78 2.48 -14.71 6.79
C THR A 78 3.37 -15.59 7.68
N VAL A 79 4.48 -16.12 7.16
CA VAL A 79 5.48 -16.83 7.96
C VAL A 79 6.28 -15.87 8.82
N GLU A 80 6.68 -14.72 8.27
CA GLU A 80 7.42 -13.69 9.00
C GLU A 80 6.60 -13.11 10.17
N ASP A 81 5.37 -12.67 9.88
CA ASP A 81 4.49 -11.96 10.80
C ASP A 81 3.93 -12.83 11.94
N ASP A 82 3.86 -14.16 11.76
CA ASP A 82 3.28 -15.03 12.77
C ASP A 82 4.22 -15.16 13.98
N THR A 83 3.96 -14.35 15.01
CA THR A 83 4.73 -14.28 16.25
C THR A 83 4.62 -15.53 17.12
N SER A 84 3.74 -16.49 16.78
CA SER A 84 3.64 -17.77 17.49
C SER A 84 4.68 -18.80 17.04
N ILE A 85 5.32 -18.59 15.88
CA ILE A 85 6.35 -19.49 15.34
C ILE A 85 7.71 -19.16 15.95
N PRO A 86 8.39 -20.13 16.58
CA PRO A 86 9.78 -19.97 17.04
C PRO A 86 10.75 -19.58 15.93
N SER A 87 11.72 -18.71 16.24
CA SER A 87 12.67 -18.18 15.25
C SER A 87 13.53 -19.26 14.58
N ASP A 88 13.87 -20.35 15.29
CA ASP A 88 14.63 -21.49 14.78
C ASP A 88 13.86 -22.32 13.73
N ILE A 89 12.53 -22.29 13.77
CA ILE A 89 11.67 -22.87 12.74
C ILE A 89 11.44 -21.87 11.60
N LYS A 90 11.21 -20.61 11.95
CA LYS A 90 10.85 -19.53 11.00
C LYS A 90 11.98 -19.24 10.01
N VAL A 91 13.22 -19.07 10.49
CA VAL A 91 14.36 -18.66 9.67
C VAL A 91 14.63 -19.63 8.51
N PRO A 92 14.75 -20.96 8.72
CA PRO A 92 14.97 -21.90 7.61
C PRO A 92 13.85 -21.89 6.55
N ILE A 93 12.59 -21.69 6.98
CA ILE A 93 11.44 -21.62 6.07
C ILE A 93 11.55 -20.36 5.21
N LEU A 94 11.82 -19.19 5.79
CA LEU A 94 11.98 -17.94 5.06
C LEU A 94 13.10 -18.04 4.01
N GLU A 95 14.27 -18.56 4.39
CA GLU A 95 15.42 -18.70 3.48
C GLU A 95 15.14 -19.69 2.33
N SER A 96 14.38 -20.74 2.60
CA SER A 96 14.08 -21.80 1.62
C SER A 96 12.75 -21.60 0.88
N PHE A 97 11.97 -20.55 1.19
CA PHE A 97 10.61 -20.36 0.67
C PHE A 97 10.56 -20.33 -0.86
N HIS A 98 11.56 -19.71 -1.50
CA HIS A 98 11.72 -19.68 -2.95
C HIS A 98 11.83 -21.06 -3.61
N ARG A 99 12.18 -22.11 -2.86
CA ARG A 99 12.17 -23.50 -3.35
C ARG A 99 10.81 -24.15 -3.14
N HIS A 100 10.13 -23.80 -2.05
CA HIS A 100 8.81 -24.32 -1.71
C HIS A 100 7.72 -23.90 -2.69
N ILE A 101 7.88 -22.78 -3.39
CA ILE A 101 6.95 -22.37 -4.47
C ILE A 101 6.88 -23.37 -5.62
N TYR A 102 7.95 -24.17 -5.85
CA TYR A 102 7.98 -25.22 -6.88
C TYR A 102 7.38 -26.55 -6.40
N ASP A 103 7.22 -26.74 -5.10
CA ASP A 103 6.70 -27.98 -4.52
C ASP A 103 5.21 -27.87 -4.22
N CYS A 104 4.38 -28.44 -5.11
CA CYS A 104 2.93 -28.49 -4.93
C CYS A 104 2.48 -29.33 -3.73
N ASN A 105 3.37 -30.10 -3.09
CA ASN A 105 3.06 -30.85 -1.87
C ASN A 105 3.52 -30.12 -0.61
N TRP A 106 4.25 -29.01 -0.73
CA TRP A 106 4.70 -28.25 0.42
C TRP A 106 3.50 -27.67 1.17
N HIS A 107 3.53 -27.81 2.49
CA HIS A 107 2.49 -27.32 3.37
C HIS A 107 3.09 -26.87 4.69
N PHE A 108 2.74 -25.67 5.10
CA PHE A 108 3.08 -25.13 6.40
C PHE A 108 1.92 -24.26 6.90
N SER A 109 1.25 -24.72 7.95
CA SER A 109 0.04 -24.06 8.45
C SER A 109 0.40 -22.96 9.46
N CYS A 110 0.24 -21.70 9.08
CA CYS A 110 0.45 -20.54 9.96
C CYS A 110 -0.48 -19.37 9.63
N GLY A 111 -0.46 -18.33 10.45
CA GLY A 111 -1.29 -17.14 10.31
C GLY A 111 -2.73 -17.31 10.81
N THR A 112 -3.54 -16.29 10.60
CA THR A 112 -4.94 -16.23 11.06
C THR A 112 -5.91 -15.91 9.92
N LYS A 113 -7.19 -16.27 10.08
CA LYS A 113 -8.29 -15.97 9.13
C LYS A 113 -7.94 -16.36 7.69
N ASP A 114 -8.07 -15.44 6.74
CA ASP A 114 -7.80 -15.69 5.32
C ASP A 114 -6.31 -15.95 5.04
N TYR A 115 -5.38 -15.42 5.86
CA TYR A 115 -3.95 -15.71 5.71
C TYR A 115 -3.65 -17.19 6.01
N LYS A 116 -4.31 -17.75 7.03
CA LYS A 116 -4.24 -19.19 7.30
C LYS A 116 -4.77 -20.03 6.14
N VAL A 117 -5.89 -19.62 5.55
CA VAL A 117 -6.46 -20.31 4.38
C VAL A 117 -5.50 -20.29 3.19
N LEU A 118 -4.78 -19.17 2.98
CA LEU A 118 -3.74 -19.07 1.95
C LEU A 118 -2.63 -20.10 2.19
N MET A 119 -2.10 -20.15 3.41
CA MET A 119 -1.03 -21.08 3.79
C MET A 119 -1.47 -22.54 3.71
N ASP A 120 -2.67 -22.86 4.21
CA ASP A 120 -3.20 -24.22 4.22
C ASP A 120 -3.41 -24.77 2.80
N LYS A 121 -3.71 -23.88 1.84
CA LYS A 121 -3.99 -24.22 0.44
C LYS A 121 -2.95 -23.64 -0.52
N PHE A 122 -1.72 -23.43 -0.05
CA PHE A 122 -0.66 -22.80 -0.84
C PHE A 122 -0.31 -23.57 -2.12
N HIS A 123 -0.54 -24.89 -2.15
CA HIS A 123 -0.38 -25.73 -3.34
C HIS A 123 -1.11 -25.19 -4.58
N TYR A 124 -2.27 -24.54 -4.43
CA TYR A 124 -2.95 -23.90 -5.57
C TYR A 124 -2.15 -22.73 -6.14
N VAL A 125 -1.48 -21.95 -5.29
CA VAL A 125 -0.61 -20.86 -5.73
C VAL A 125 0.63 -21.44 -6.43
N SER A 126 1.23 -22.51 -5.88
CA SER A 126 2.34 -23.22 -6.52
C SER A 126 1.96 -23.79 -7.89
N THR A 127 0.79 -24.42 -8.03
CA THR A 127 0.30 -24.91 -9.33
C THR A 127 0.15 -23.77 -10.35
N ALA A 128 -0.45 -22.65 -9.94
CA ALA A 128 -0.62 -21.49 -10.81
C ALA A 128 0.73 -20.84 -11.18
N PHE A 129 1.69 -20.83 -10.26
CA PHE A 129 3.05 -20.35 -10.49
C PHE A 129 3.77 -21.16 -11.58
N LEU A 130 3.66 -22.50 -11.54
CA LEU A 130 4.29 -23.38 -12.52
C LEU A 130 3.71 -23.23 -13.94
N GLU A 131 2.51 -22.68 -14.08
CA GLU A 131 1.88 -22.38 -15.38
C GLU A 131 2.31 -21.02 -15.97
N LEU A 132 2.99 -20.17 -15.20
CA LEU A 132 3.48 -18.89 -15.70
C LEU A 132 4.63 -19.06 -16.70
N HIS A 133 4.84 -18.07 -17.56
CA HIS A 133 6.01 -18.03 -18.43
C HIS A 133 7.32 -18.03 -17.60
N ALA A 134 8.38 -18.66 -18.13
CA ALA A 134 9.63 -18.86 -17.40
C ALA A 134 10.27 -17.55 -16.90
N SER A 135 10.17 -16.47 -17.69
CA SER A 135 10.67 -15.14 -17.29
C SER A 135 9.96 -14.57 -16.06
N TYR A 136 8.65 -14.83 -15.89
CA TYR A 136 7.93 -14.44 -14.68
C TYR A 136 8.30 -15.33 -13.49
N GLN A 137 8.47 -16.64 -13.72
CA GLN A 137 8.88 -17.57 -12.67
C GLN A 137 10.24 -17.16 -12.07
N GLU A 138 11.22 -16.87 -12.93
CA GLU A 138 12.56 -16.42 -12.53
C GLU A 138 12.51 -15.13 -11.71
N ALA A 139 11.72 -14.14 -12.14
CA ALA A 139 11.56 -12.89 -11.41
C ALA A 139 10.93 -13.10 -10.02
N ILE A 140 9.89 -13.93 -9.93
CA ILE A 140 9.22 -14.25 -8.66
C ILE A 140 10.17 -15.02 -7.73
N GLU A 141 10.91 -16.01 -8.24
CA GLU A 141 11.87 -16.80 -7.46
C GLU A 141 12.98 -15.92 -6.89
N ASP A 142 13.65 -15.10 -7.72
CA ASP A 142 14.74 -14.22 -7.32
C ASP A 142 14.31 -13.28 -6.18
N ILE A 143 13.16 -12.63 -6.34
CA ILE A 143 12.65 -11.72 -5.34
C ILE A 143 12.25 -12.44 -4.05
N THR A 144 11.56 -13.58 -4.16
CA THR A 144 11.17 -14.39 -3.00
C THR A 144 12.39 -14.86 -2.22
N LYS A 145 13.46 -15.26 -2.90
CA LYS A 145 14.72 -15.69 -2.29
C LYS A 145 15.40 -14.56 -1.52
N ARG A 146 15.53 -13.38 -2.16
CA ARG A 146 16.18 -12.21 -1.56
C ARG A 146 15.37 -11.64 -0.39
N MET A 147 14.04 -11.58 -0.53
CA MET A 147 13.12 -11.12 0.51
C MET A 147 13.13 -12.07 1.70
N GLY A 148 13.07 -13.39 1.47
CA GLY A 148 13.13 -14.40 2.53
C GLY A 148 14.44 -14.35 3.33
N GLY A 149 15.59 -14.22 2.65
CA GLY A 149 16.88 -14.03 3.32
C GLY A 149 16.96 -12.72 4.11
N GLY A 150 16.39 -11.64 3.56
CA GLY A 150 16.30 -10.35 4.25
C GLY A 150 15.42 -10.38 5.51
N MET A 151 14.24 -10.99 5.42
CA MET A 151 13.36 -11.20 6.56
C MET A 151 14.04 -12.05 7.64
N ALA A 152 14.67 -13.16 7.25
CA ALA A 152 15.42 -14.02 8.17
C ALA A 152 16.49 -13.24 8.96
N LYS A 153 17.19 -12.30 8.32
CA LYS A 153 18.15 -11.40 8.98
C LYS A 153 17.48 -10.55 10.07
N PHE A 154 16.30 -10.00 9.81
CA PHE A 154 15.58 -9.12 10.74
C PHE A 154 14.68 -9.84 11.75
N ILE A 155 14.44 -11.16 11.63
CA ILE A 155 13.80 -11.94 12.70
C ILE A 155 14.61 -11.91 14.01
N CYS A 156 15.95 -11.88 13.89
CA CYS A 156 16.86 -11.91 15.02
C CYS A 156 17.51 -10.55 15.34
N LYS A 157 17.09 -9.48 14.66
CA LYS A 157 17.71 -8.15 14.75
C LYS A 157 16.65 -7.06 14.84
N GLU A 158 16.75 -6.20 15.85
CA GLU A 158 15.92 -4.99 15.96
C GLU A 158 16.36 -3.91 14.97
N VAL A 159 15.43 -3.04 14.56
CA VAL A 159 15.72 -1.89 13.69
C VAL A 159 16.28 -0.76 14.55
N GLU A 160 17.60 -0.62 14.56
CA GLU A 160 18.29 0.33 15.43
C GLU A 160 18.53 1.67 14.74
N THR A 161 19.08 1.67 13.53
CA THR A 161 19.45 2.88 12.78
C THR A 161 18.49 3.19 11.64
N VAL A 162 18.59 4.40 11.08
CA VAL A 162 17.88 4.73 9.82
C VAL A 162 18.36 3.86 8.65
N ASP A 163 19.62 3.43 8.65
CA ASP A 163 20.15 2.50 7.65
C ASP A 163 19.55 1.10 7.81
N ASP A 164 19.41 0.60 9.04
CA ASP A 164 18.69 -0.65 9.31
C ASP A 164 17.23 -0.55 8.84
N TYR A 165 16.59 0.59 9.05
CA TYR A 165 15.23 0.83 8.60
C TYR A 165 15.12 0.84 7.07
N ASN A 166 16.05 1.50 6.38
CA ASN A 166 16.13 1.50 4.92
C ASN A 166 16.39 0.09 4.37
N GLU A 167 17.29 -0.67 5.01
CA GLU A 167 17.61 -2.04 4.62
C GLU A 167 16.42 -2.99 4.85
N TYR A 168 15.73 -2.89 5.98
CA TYR A 168 14.51 -3.64 6.24
C TYR A 168 13.45 -3.34 5.18
N CYS A 169 13.18 -2.05 4.91
CA CYS A 169 12.22 -1.65 3.88
C CYS A 169 12.65 -2.08 2.48
N HIS A 170 13.95 -2.13 2.19
CA HIS A 170 14.48 -2.67 0.95
C HIS A 170 14.05 -4.14 0.79
N TYR A 171 14.28 -4.97 1.80
CA TYR A 171 13.94 -6.38 1.72
C TYR A 171 12.44 -6.63 1.56
N VAL A 172 11.60 -6.00 2.39
CA VAL A 172 10.17 -6.33 2.44
C VAL A 172 9.30 -5.58 1.42
N ALA A 173 9.82 -4.52 0.79
CA ALA A 173 9.05 -3.72 -0.17
C ALA A 173 9.86 -3.17 -1.35
N GLY A 174 11.11 -2.75 -1.14
CA GLY A 174 11.99 -2.32 -2.23
C GLY A 174 12.16 -3.40 -3.29
N LEU A 175 12.44 -4.64 -2.87
CA LEU A 175 12.51 -5.82 -3.72
C LEU A 175 11.20 -6.11 -4.46
N VAL A 176 10.05 -5.79 -3.86
CA VAL A 176 8.74 -5.92 -4.53
C VAL A 176 8.64 -4.94 -5.70
N GLY A 177 9.13 -3.70 -5.52
CA GLY A 177 9.26 -2.73 -6.60
C GLY A 177 10.13 -3.24 -7.74
N LEU A 178 11.33 -3.75 -7.43
CA LEU A 178 12.23 -4.35 -8.42
C LEU A 178 11.58 -5.55 -9.14
N GLY A 179 10.89 -6.41 -8.41
CA GLY A 179 10.17 -7.56 -8.95
C GLY A 179 9.08 -7.15 -9.94
N LEU A 180 8.27 -6.16 -9.57
CA LEU A 180 7.25 -5.61 -10.47
C LEU A 180 7.87 -5.02 -11.73
N SER A 181 8.95 -4.24 -11.63
CA SER A 181 9.66 -3.70 -12.79
C SER A 181 10.20 -4.81 -13.70
N LYS A 182 10.72 -5.91 -13.13
CA LYS A 182 11.12 -7.10 -13.90
C LYS A 182 9.94 -7.77 -14.59
N LEU A 183 8.78 -7.89 -13.94
CA LEU A 183 7.56 -8.46 -14.54
C LEU A 183 7.04 -7.59 -15.69
N PHE A 184 7.05 -6.26 -15.53
CA PHE A 184 6.65 -5.33 -16.58
C PHE A 184 7.58 -5.43 -17.80
N HIS A 185 8.89 -5.48 -17.57
CA HIS A 185 9.86 -5.68 -18.62
C HIS A 185 9.70 -7.04 -19.31
N ALA A 186 9.51 -8.10 -18.55
CA ALA A 186 9.29 -9.45 -19.07
C ALA A 186 8.00 -9.60 -19.90
N SER A 187 7.01 -8.73 -19.68
CA SER A 187 5.80 -8.64 -20.51
C SER A 187 5.98 -7.83 -21.80
N GLU A 188 7.17 -7.26 -22.04
CA GLU A 188 7.48 -6.39 -23.18
C GLU A 188 6.64 -5.09 -23.24
N LEU A 189 5.94 -4.74 -22.15
CA LEU A 189 5.12 -3.54 -22.06
C LEU A 189 5.90 -2.31 -21.58
N GLU A 190 7.02 -2.52 -20.88
CA GLU A 190 7.86 -1.45 -20.33
C GLU A 190 9.36 -1.73 -20.50
N GLU A 191 10.14 -0.66 -20.45
CA GLU A 191 11.58 -0.77 -20.27
C GLU A 191 11.90 -1.10 -18.81
N LEU A 192 13.05 -1.76 -18.57
CA LEU A 192 13.48 -2.03 -17.20
C LEU A 192 13.85 -0.72 -16.49
N ALA A 193 13.12 -0.40 -15.43
CA ALA A 193 13.39 0.76 -14.61
C ALA A 193 14.69 0.59 -13.78
N PRO A 194 15.41 1.67 -13.46
CA PRO A 194 16.55 1.61 -12.56
C PRO A 194 16.19 1.01 -11.18
N ASP A 195 17.07 0.17 -10.64
CA ASP A 195 16.88 -0.48 -9.33
C ASP A 195 16.65 0.55 -8.21
N SER A 196 17.34 1.69 -8.23
CA SER A 196 17.18 2.73 -7.21
C SER A 196 15.76 3.31 -7.19
N LEU A 197 15.19 3.63 -8.35
CA LEU A 197 13.84 4.17 -8.46
C LEU A 197 12.79 3.11 -8.08
N SER A 198 12.99 1.88 -8.54
CA SER A 198 12.13 0.74 -8.20
C SER A 198 12.13 0.47 -6.69
N ASN A 199 13.29 0.60 -6.06
CA ASN A 199 13.44 0.50 -4.61
C ASN A 199 12.69 1.64 -3.89
N SER A 200 12.88 2.90 -4.31
CA SER A 200 12.21 4.06 -3.71
C SER A 200 10.68 3.95 -3.79
N MET A 201 10.12 3.42 -4.89
CA MET A 201 8.69 3.12 -5.01
C MET A 201 8.19 2.18 -3.89
N GLY A 202 8.96 1.13 -3.58
CA GLY A 202 8.65 0.21 -2.49
C GLY A 202 8.82 0.83 -1.10
N LEU A 203 9.93 1.54 -0.88
CA LEU A 203 10.23 2.20 0.40
C LEU A 203 9.16 3.23 0.76
N PHE A 204 8.70 4.04 -0.20
CA PHE A 204 7.67 5.05 0.09
C PHE A 204 6.36 4.42 0.60
N LEU A 205 5.91 3.33 -0.03
CA LEU A 205 4.72 2.60 0.40
C LEU A 205 4.91 1.96 1.78
N GLN A 206 6.05 1.30 1.99
CA GLN A 206 6.33 0.57 3.23
C GLN A 206 6.46 1.51 4.43
N LYS A 207 7.24 2.58 4.28
CA LYS A 207 7.39 3.58 5.34
C LYS A 207 6.05 4.22 5.68
N THR A 208 5.21 4.51 4.68
CA THR A 208 3.86 5.03 4.90
C THR A 208 3.00 4.07 5.71
N ASN A 209 3.04 2.76 5.41
CA ASN A 209 2.30 1.76 6.18
C ASN A 209 2.83 1.63 7.61
N ILE A 210 4.14 1.53 7.81
CA ILE A 210 4.79 1.46 9.13
C ILE A 210 4.43 2.67 10.01
N ILE A 211 4.37 3.87 9.42
CA ILE A 211 3.94 5.08 10.13
C ILE A 211 2.47 4.98 10.55
N ARG A 212 1.61 4.59 9.61
CA ARG A 212 0.15 4.59 9.80
C ARG A 212 -0.33 3.48 10.73
N ASP A 213 0.34 2.34 10.72
CA ASP A 213 -0.08 1.12 11.41
C ASP A 213 0.63 0.93 12.78
N TYR A 214 1.34 1.96 13.28
CA TYR A 214 2.04 1.98 14.59
C TYR A 214 1.24 1.32 15.73
N LEU A 215 -0.04 1.70 15.90
CA LEU A 215 -0.85 1.23 17.02
C LEU A 215 -1.26 -0.25 16.86
N GLU A 216 -1.42 -0.72 15.63
CA GLU A 216 -1.68 -2.13 15.32
C GLU A 216 -0.42 -2.95 15.68
N ASP A 217 0.75 -2.50 15.24
CA ASP A 217 2.03 -3.19 15.45
C ASP A 217 2.45 -3.26 16.93
N ILE A 218 2.31 -2.15 17.66
CA ILE A 218 2.69 -2.08 19.08
C ILE A 218 1.76 -2.87 19.99
N ASN A 219 0.49 -3.04 19.63
CA ASN A 219 -0.46 -3.80 20.43
C ASN A 219 -0.60 -5.27 20.01
N GLU A 220 0.21 -5.74 19.07
CA GLU A 220 0.22 -7.15 18.65
C GLU A 220 0.57 -8.09 19.82
N ILE A 221 -0.11 -9.23 19.89
CA ILE A 221 0.00 -10.23 20.97
C ILE A 221 0.33 -11.58 20.34
N PRO A 222 1.29 -12.37 20.90
CA PRO A 222 1.96 -12.19 22.20
C PRO A 222 3.11 -11.18 22.24
N LYS A 223 3.64 -10.75 21.09
CA LYS A 223 4.81 -9.86 21.03
C LYS A 223 4.53 -8.68 20.10
N SER A 224 4.81 -7.48 20.58
CA SER A 224 4.76 -6.25 19.79
C SER A 224 5.75 -6.31 18.62
N ARG A 225 5.35 -5.76 17.48
CA ARG A 225 6.22 -5.57 16.32
C ARG A 225 6.77 -4.15 16.33
N MET A 226 8.09 -4.00 16.29
CA MET A 226 8.77 -2.70 16.43
C MET A 226 9.56 -2.39 15.17
N PHE A 227 8.96 -1.60 14.27
CA PHE A 227 9.58 -1.23 12.99
C PHE A 227 10.14 0.20 12.96
N TRP A 228 9.77 1.05 13.91
CA TRP A 228 10.32 2.41 13.99
C TRP A 228 11.77 2.34 14.49
N PRO A 229 12.74 2.97 13.80
CA PRO A 229 14.15 2.88 14.17
C PRO A 229 14.43 3.56 15.51
N ARG A 230 15.20 2.89 16.38
CA ARG A 230 15.61 3.45 17.69
C ARG A 230 16.26 4.81 17.58
N GLU A 231 17.11 5.00 16.57
CA GLU A 231 17.77 6.27 16.27
C GLU A 231 16.79 7.44 16.16
N ILE A 232 15.57 7.21 15.67
CA ILE A 232 14.52 8.23 15.61
C ILE A 232 13.75 8.31 16.92
N TRP A 233 13.08 7.23 17.35
CA TRP A 233 12.10 7.33 18.44
C TRP A 233 12.73 7.57 19.81
N SER A 234 13.99 7.16 20.03
CA SER A 234 14.68 7.36 21.31
C SER A 234 15.00 8.83 21.62
N LYS A 235 14.92 9.72 20.62
CA LYS A 235 14.98 11.18 20.83
C LYS A 235 13.76 11.69 21.61
N TYR A 236 12.63 10.97 21.53
CA TYR A 236 11.32 11.43 21.98
C TYR A 236 10.79 10.63 23.18
N ALA A 237 11.11 9.35 23.29
CA ALA A 237 10.65 8.50 24.39
C ALA A 237 11.70 7.47 24.83
N SER A 238 11.55 6.97 26.06
CA SER A 238 12.38 5.89 26.61
C SER A 238 12.12 4.54 25.96
N LYS A 239 10.87 4.28 25.60
CA LYS A 239 10.44 3.09 24.89
C LYS A 239 9.50 3.48 23.77
N LEU A 240 9.50 2.71 22.69
CA LEU A 240 8.61 2.98 21.55
C LEU A 240 7.15 2.91 21.97
N GLU A 241 6.76 1.96 22.83
CA GLU A 241 5.35 1.80 23.23
C GLU A 241 4.82 3.01 24.01
N ASP A 242 5.70 3.79 24.64
CA ASP A 242 5.33 4.95 25.46
C ASP A 242 4.61 6.03 24.62
N LEU A 243 4.83 6.06 23.30
CA LEU A 243 4.22 7.05 22.40
C LEU A 243 2.70 6.90 22.28
N LYS A 244 2.11 5.77 22.70
CA LYS A 244 0.65 5.57 22.67
C LYS A 244 -0.08 6.22 23.85
N TYR A 245 0.63 6.61 24.90
CA TYR A 245 0.04 7.18 26.10
C TYR A 245 -0.18 8.69 25.96
N GLU A 246 -1.28 9.19 26.52
CA GLU A 246 -1.75 10.56 26.31
C GLU A 246 -0.77 11.61 26.84
N GLU A 247 -0.09 11.32 27.96
CA GLU A 247 0.95 12.15 28.55
C GLU A 247 2.15 12.42 27.61
N ASN A 248 2.37 11.56 26.62
CA ASN A 248 3.47 11.68 25.66
C ASN A 248 3.03 12.29 24.32
N SER A 249 1.78 12.75 24.18
CA SER A 249 1.18 13.19 22.91
C SER A 249 2.05 14.18 22.11
N THR A 250 2.64 15.19 22.77
CA THR A 250 3.49 16.18 22.08
C THR A 250 4.74 15.53 21.49
N LYS A 251 5.43 14.69 22.26
CA LYS A 251 6.64 14.01 21.79
C LYS A 251 6.34 12.93 20.76
N ALA A 252 5.21 12.23 20.90
CA ALA A 252 4.72 11.27 19.93
C ALA A 252 4.46 11.93 18.56
N VAL A 253 3.83 13.10 18.55
CA VAL A 253 3.60 13.86 17.31
C VAL A 253 4.92 14.35 16.69
N GLN A 254 5.89 14.80 17.48
CA GLN A 254 7.21 15.18 16.96
C GLN A 254 7.96 13.97 16.35
N CYS A 255 7.89 12.80 17.00
CA CYS A 255 8.45 11.57 16.48
C CYS A 255 7.77 11.13 15.18
N LEU A 256 6.44 11.24 15.12
CA LEU A 256 5.66 10.97 13.91
C LEU A 256 6.07 11.89 12.76
N ASN A 257 6.31 13.18 13.05
CA ASN A 257 6.76 14.12 12.03
C ASN A 257 8.17 13.75 11.51
N ASP A 258 9.10 13.32 12.37
CA ASP A 258 10.43 12.81 11.94
C ASP A 258 10.27 11.61 10.98
N MET A 259 9.43 10.63 11.34
CA MET A 259 9.16 9.46 10.51
C MET A 259 8.53 9.82 9.15
N VAL A 260 7.55 10.73 9.13
CA VAL A 260 6.92 11.20 7.88
C VAL A 260 7.94 11.94 7.02
N THR A 261 8.76 12.80 7.60
CA THR A 261 9.82 13.52 6.89
C THR A 261 10.83 12.57 6.27
N ASN A 262 11.20 11.50 6.98
CA ASN A 262 12.04 10.43 6.46
C ASN A 262 11.38 9.65 5.30
N ALA A 263 10.05 9.50 5.28
CA ALA A 263 9.36 8.88 4.15
C ALA A 263 9.31 9.81 2.91
N LEU A 264 9.12 11.12 3.10
CA LEU A 264 8.98 12.10 2.01
C LEU A 264 10.21 12.18 1.09
N MET A 265 11.40 11.76 1.54
CA MET A 265 12.60 11.72 0.71
C MET A 265 12.45 10.88 -0.58
N HIS A 266 11.55 9.89 -0.58
CA HIS A 266 11.34 8.98 -1.73
C HIS A 266 10.36 9.53 -2.76
N ALA A 267 9.66 10.64 -2.47
CA ALA A 267 8.55 11.12 -3.30
C ALA A 267 9.00 11.55 -4.71
N GLU A 268 10.15 12.21 -4.84
CA GLU A 268 10.68 12.64 -6.14
C GLU A 268 11.07 11.45 -7.03
N ASP A 269 11.72 10.44 -6.46
CA ASP A 269 12.04 9.19 -7.16
C ASP A 269 10.77 8.47 -7.62
N CYS A 270 9.71 8.47 -6.81
CA CYS A 270 8.42 7.90 -7.19
C CYS A 270 7.81 8.64 -8.39
N LEU A 271 7.85 9.99 -8.39
CA LEU A 271 7.38 10.80 -9.51
C LEU A 271 8.20 10.52 -10.77
N LEU A 272 9.53 10.39 -10.64
CA LEU A 272 10.41 10.08 -11.76
C LEU A 272 10.12 8.68 -12.33
N TYR A 273 9.98 7.66 -11.48
CA TYR A 273 9.61 6.30 -11.88
C TYR A 273 8.30 6.31 -12.69
N MET A 274 7.24 6.90 -12.13
CA MET A 274 5.93 6.92 -12.77
C MET A 274 5.90 7.73 -14.06
N SER A 275 6.76 8.75 -14.19
CA SER A 275 6.87 9.55 -15.42
C SER A 275 7.44 8.78 -16.61
N ALA A 276 8.18 7.69 -16.36
CA ALA A 276 8.82 6.88 -17.39
C ALA A 276 7.93 5.73 -17.92
N LEU A 277 6.81 5.43 -17.26
CA LEU A 277 5.88 4.36 -17.65
C LEU A 277 5.11 4.73 -18.91
N LYS A 278 4.97 3.77 -19.82
CA LYS A 278 4.34 3.93 -21.13
C LYS A 278 2.96 3.27 -21.20
N ASP A 279 2.80 2.09 -20.61
CA ASP A 279 1.53 1.35 -20.60
C ASP A 279 0.58 1.95 -19.55
N LEU A 280 -0.66 2.22 -19.96
CA LEU A 280 -1.63 2.89 -19.11
C LEU A 280 -2.06 2.04 -17.90
N ALA A 281 -2.18 0.72 -18.07
CA ALA A 281 -2.61 -0.17 -16.99
C ALA A 281 -1.50 -0.33 -15.94
N ILE A 282 -0.24 -0.48 -16.39
CA ILE A 282 0.94 -0.50 -15.51
C ILE A 282 1.12 0.86 -14.81
N PHE A 283 0.93 1.96 -15.54
CA PHE A 283 0.94 3.30 -14.99
C PHE A 283 -0.08 3.45 -13.85
N GLN A 284 -1.34 3.10 -14.10
CA GLN A 284 -2.39 3.15 -13.07
C GLN A 284 -2.09 2.25 -11.89
N PHE A 285 -1.57 1.04 -12.18
CA PHE A 285 -1.18 0.09 -11.17
C PHE A 285 -0.12 0.65 -10.21
N CYS A 286 0.88 1.35 -10.75
CA CYS A 286 1.93 1.98 -9.95
C CYS A 286 1.44 3.28 -9.29
N ALA A 287 0.69 4.12 -10.00
CA ALA A 287 0.35 5.47 -9.57
C ALA A 287 -0.66 5.54 -8.43
N ILE A 288 -1.69 4.69 -8.47
CA ILE A 288 -2.77 4.72 -7.47
C ILE A 288 -2.23 4.49 -6.05
N PRO A 289 -1.42 3.45 -5.77
CA PRO A 289 -0.83 3.25 -4.45
C PRO A 289 0.05 4.42 -3.99
N GLN A 290 0.82 5.03 -4.90
CA GLN A 290 1.71 6.15 -4.57
C GLN A 290 0.92 7.42 -4.20
N ILE A 291 -0.16 7.73 -4.93
CA ILE A 291 -1.10 8.81 -4.56
C ILE A 291 -1.73 8.53 -3.20
N MET A 292 -2.14 7.28 -2.95
CA MET A 292 -2.71 6.89 -1.66
C MET A 292 -1.69 7.02 -0.53
N ALA A 293 -0.41 6.76 -0.78
CA ALA A 293 0.65 6.88 0.20
C ALA A 293 0.90 8.35 0.58
N ILE A 294 1.11 9.25 -0.39
CA ILE A 294 1.30 10.69 -0.08
C ILE A 294 0.04 11.28 0.60
N GLY A 295 -1.15 10.86 0.19
CA GLY A 295 -2.40 11.24 0.85
C GLY A 295 -2.49 10.73 2.29
N THR A 296 -2.04 9.51 2.56
CA THR A 296 -1.98 8.94 3.92
C THR A 296 -0.95 9.69 4.77
N LEU A 297 0.25 9.95 4.25
CA LEU A 297 1.26 10.74 4.96
C LEU A 297 0.74 12.15 5.30
N ALA A 298 0.03 12.80 4.37
CA ALA A 298 -0.60 14.10 4.64
C ALA A 298 -1.68 14.05 5.73
N LEU A 299 -2.38 12.92 5.88
CA LEU A 299 -3.36 12.70 6.97
C LEU A 299 -2.68 12.38 8.32
N CYS A 300 -1.57 11.64 8.29
CA CYS A 300 -0.78 11.28 9.47
C CYS A 300 0.06 12.45 10.01
N TYR A 301 0.59 13.31 9.15
CA TYR A 301 1.48 14.39 9.57
C TYR A 301 0.81 15.32 10.58
N ASN A 302 1.51 15.59 11.68
CA ASN A 302 1.05 16.39 12.81
C ASN A 302 -0.32 15.95 13.39
N ASN A 303 -0.56 14.63 13.45
CA ASN A 303 -1.85 14.06 13.87
C ASN A 303 -1.70 13.00 14.96
N VAL A 304 -2.11 13.34 16.18
CA VAL A 304 -2.04 12.45 17.35
C VAL A 304 -2.93 11.20 17.23
N GLU A 305 -3.93 11.22 16.34
CA GLU A 305 -4.85 10.07 16.18
C GLU A 305 -4.16 8.82 15.62
N VAL A 306 -2.95 8.94 15.04
CA VAL A 306 -2.10 7.79 14.67
C VAL A 306 -1.78 6.90 15.90
N PHE A 307 -1.70 7.50 17.08
CA PHE A 307 -1.39 6.82 18.34
C PHE A 307 -2.63 6.33 19.09
N ARG A 308 -3.83 6.66 18.61
CA ARG A 308 -5.10 6.43 19.32
C ARG A 308 -6.09 5.59 18.53
N GLY A 309 -5.91 5.51 17.21
CA GLY A 309 -6.80 4.77 16.34
C GLY A 309 -6.24 4.62 14.94
N VAL A 310 -7.15 4.50 13.98
CA VAL A 310 -6.80 4.16 12.60
C VAL A 310 -6.95 5.38 11.71
N VAL A 311 -5.83 5.92 11.23
CA VAL A 311 -5.80 7.01 10.25
C VAL A 311 -5.77 6.41 8.85
N LYS A 312 -6.90 6.45 8.12
CA LYS A 312 -7.00 5.91 6.77
C LYS A 312 -7.74 6.88 5.85
N MET A 313 -7.33 6.92 4.59
CA MET A 313 -8.10 7.61 3.56
C MET A 313 -9.51 7.02 3.49
N ARG A 314 -10.51 7.90 3.44
CA ARG A 314 -11.91 7.52 3.28
C ARG A 314 -12.13 6.76 1.98
N ARG A 315 -12.96 5.72 2.00
CA ARG A 315 -13.17 4.81 0.86
C ARG A 315 -13.61 5.52 -0.42
N GLY A 316 -14.46 6.55 -0.31
CA GLY A 316 -14.91 7.30 -1.48
C GLY A 316 -13.80 8.17 -2.10
N LEU A 317 -12.86 8.69 -1.30
CA LEU A 317 -11.65 9.32 -1.81
C LEU A 317 -10.74 8.30 -2.51
N THR A 318 -10.58 7.11 -1.96
CA THR A 318 -9.86 6.02 -2.64
C THR A 318 -10.50 5.68 -3.99
N ALA A 319 -11.83 5.55 -4.03
CA ALA A 319 -12.55 5.31 -5.29
C ALA A 319 -12.35 6.46 -6.30
N ARG A 320 -12.30 7.71 -5.82
CA ARG A 320 -11.99 8.89 -6.62
C ARG A 320 -10.58 8.86 -7.19
N VAL A 321 -9.56 8.52 -6.38
CA VAL A 321 -8.18 8.35 -6.85
C VAL A 321 -8.11 7.28 -7.94
N ILE A 322 -8.71 6.11 -7.71
CA ILE A 322 -8.74 5.02 -8.71
C ILE A 322 -9.43 5.48 -10.00
N ASP A 323 -10.51 6.26 -9.91
CA ASP A 323 -11.26 6.68 -11.09
C ASP A 323 -10.63 7.85 -11.86
N GLN A 324 -9.91 8.74 -11.18
CA GLN A 324 -9.37 9.96 -11.78
C GLN A 324 -7.93 9.81 -12.25
N THR A 325 -7.18 8.82 -11.77
CA THR A 325 -5.79 8.60 -12.18
C THR A 325 -5.75 8.03 -13.60
N ARG A 326 -5.46 8.88 -14.59
CA ARG A 326 -5.41 8.51 -16.02
C ARG A 326 -4.13 8.96 -16.71
N SER A 327 -3.36 9.85 -16.10
CA SER A 327 -2.14 10.43 -16.65
C SER A 327 -1.21 10.96 -15.55
N MET A 328 0.02 11.29 -15.91
CA MET A 328 0.95 11.98 -15.00
C MET A 328 0.46 13.37 -14.56
N SER A 329 -0.39 14.04 -15.35
CA SER A 329 -1.03 15.30 -14.92
C SER A 329 -1.87 15.11 -13.65
N ASP A 330 -2.58 13.97 -13.56
CA ASP A 330 -3.39 13.63 -12.40
C ASP A 330 -2.52 13.28 -11.19
N VAL A 331 -1.39 12.59 -11.40
CA VAL A 331 -0.41 12.26 -10.35
C VAL A 331 0.22 13.51 -9.79
N TYR A 332 0.76 14.39 -10.64
CA TYR A 332 1.34 15.67 -10.18
C TYR A 332 0.30 16.53 -9.48
N GLY A 333 -0.95 16.57 -9.97
CA GLY A 333 -2.04 17.26 -9.30
C GLY A 333 -2.30 16.73 -7.89
N ALA A 334 -2.41 15.40 -7.74
CA ALA A 334 -2.66 14.78 -6.44
C ALA A 334 -1.48 14.94 -5.47
N PHE A 335 -0.24 14.73 -5.94
CA PHE A 335 0.96 14.94 -5.14
C PHE A 335 1.04 16.39 -4.65
N PHE A 336 0.82 17.36 -5.53
CA PHE A 336 0.82 18.79 -5.17
C PHE A 336 -0.27 19.13 -4.15
N GLU A 337 -1.50 18.61 -4.31
CA GLU A 337 -2.59 18.88 -3.36
C GLU A 337 -2.31 18.27 -1.99
N PHE A 338 -1.87 17.00 -1.91
CA PHE A 338 -1.57 16.35 -0.64
C PHE A 338 -0.32 16.91 0.03
N SER A 339 0.72 17.25 -0.72
CA SER A 339 1.89 17.93 -0.17
C SER A 339 1.57 19.36 0.30
N SER A 340 0.62 20.04 -0.34
CA SER A 340 0.11 21.34 0.13
C SER A 340 -0.67 21.21 1.44
N LEU A 341 -1.48 20.17 1.59
CA LEU A 341 -2.15 19.84 2.86
C LEU A 341 -1.15 19.53 3.97
N LEU A 342 -0.07 18.79 3.64
CA LEU A 342 1.01 18.54 4.59
C LEU A 342 1.71 19.86 4.96
N LYS A 343 2.00 20.71 3.97
CA LYS A 343 2.62 22.04 4.17
C LYS A 343 1.84 22.90 5.15
N SER A 344 0.51 22.92 5.06
CA SER A 344 -0.33 23.74 5.92
C SER A 344 -0.38 23.27 7.38
N LYS A 345 0.14 22.07 7.67
CA LYS A 345 0.22 21.48 9.01
C LYS A 345 1.60 21.57 9.65
N ILE A 346 2.61 22.10 8.94
CA ILE A 346 3.97 22.26 9.47
C ILE A 346 3.95 23.33 10.56
N ASP A 347 4.20 22.91 11.79
CA ASP A 347 4.46 23.80 12.92
C ASP A 347 5.93 24.21 12.90
N ASP A 348 6.23 25.52 12.95
CA ASP A 348 7.59 26.03 12.96
C ASP A 348 8.38 25.66 14.24
N ASN A 349 7.68 25.24 15.30
CA ASN A 349 8.31 24.73 16.52
C ASN A 349 8.66 23.24 16.45
N ASP A 350 8.24 22.52 15.39
CA ASP A 350 8.61 21.12 15.21
C ASP A 350 10.11 21.00 14.87
N PRO A 351 10.86 20.08 15.52
CA PRO A 351 12.29 19.92 15.27
C PRO A 351 12.66 19.62 13.82
N ASN A 352 11.74 19.00 13.05
CA ASN A 352 11.95 18.61 11.67
C ASN A 352 11.33 19.60 10.66
N ALA A 353 10.68 20.68 11.11
CA ALA A 353 9.92 21.60 10.27
C ALA A 353 10.68 22.10 9.03
N SER A 354 11.96 22.45 9.19
CA SER A 354 12.80 22.92 8.08
C SER A 354 13.05 21.83 7.04
N LEU A 355 13.36 20.61 7.46
CA LEU A 355 13.61 19.48 6.56
C LEU A 355 12.32 19.01 5.89
N THR A 356 11.20 18.97 6.64
CA THR A 356 9.89 18.67 6.06
C THR A 356 9.52 19.65 4.98
N ARG A 357 9.70 20.95 5.24
CA ARG A 357 9.44 22.01 4.27
C ARG A 357 10.30 21.87 3.02
N HIS A 358 11.57 21.50 3.18
CA HIS A 358 12.47 21.23 2.06
C HIS A 358 11.94 20.13 1.14
N HIS A 359 11.57 18.95 1.69
CA HIS A 359 11.03 17.86 0.87
C HIS A 359 9.69 18.23 0.21
N VAL A 360 8.79 18.88 0.92
CA VAL A 360 7.51 19.36 0.37
C VAL A 360 7.74 20.34 -0.78
N GLU A 361 8.68 21.26 -0.65
CA GLU A 361 9.02 22.22 -1.70
C GLU A 361 9.68 21.56 -2.90
N ALA A 362 10.47 20.51 -2.70
CA ALA A 362 11.02 19.70 -3.78
C ALA A 362 9.90 18.99 -4.57
N ILE A 363 8.92 18.37 -3.89
CA ILE A 363 7.72 17.81 -4.53
C ILE A 363 6.96 18.87 -5.32
N HIS A 364 6.73 20.05 -4.73
CA HIS A 364 6.06 21.17 -5.43
C HIS A 364 6.82 21.59 -6.68
N LYS A 365 8.14 21.71 -6.58
CA LYS A 365 9.01 22.08 -7.69
C LYS A 365 8.96 21.03 -8.80
N ALA A 366 9.02 19.73 -8.47
CA ALA A 366 8.88 18.65 -9.44
C ALA A 366 7.52 18.72 -10.16
N CYS A 367 6.43 18.90 -9.41
CA CYS A 367 5.08 19.04 -9.97
C CYS A 367 4.96 20.27 -10.89
N ILE A 368 5.44 21.43 -10.48
CA ILE A 368 5.35 22.69 -11.25
C ILE A 368 6.24 22.63 -12.50
N SER A 369 7.49 22.18 -12.35
CA SER A 369 8.45 22.13 -13.46
C SER A 369 8.09 21.10 -14.52
N SER A 370 7.25 20.11 -14.21
CA SER A 370 6.70 19.19 -15.21
C SER A 370 5.91 19.89 -16.33
N GLY A 371 5.35 21.09 -16.08
CA GLY A 371 4.44 21.77 -17.01
C GLY A 371 3.08 21.08 -17.19
N LEU A 372 2.81 19.98 -16.48
CA LEU A 372 1.60 19.17 -16.60
C LEU A 372 0.53 19.49 -15.54
N LEU A 373 0.79 20.40 -14.59
CA LEU A 373 -0.21 20.85 -13.63
C LEU A 373 -1.35 21.57 -14.36
N ASN A 374 -2.48 20.88 -14.49
CA ASN A 374 -3.66 21.41 -15.15
C ASN A 374 -4.36 22.46 -14.26
N LYS A 375 -4.93 23.51 -14.86
CA LYS A 375 -5.89 24.41 -14.18
C LYS A 375 -7.18 23.70 -13.76
N ARG A 376 -7.45 22.49 -14.27
CA ARG A 376 -8.44 21.57 -13.71
C ARG A 376 -7.91 21.10 -12.36
N ARG A 377 -8.18 21.92 -11.35
CA ARG A 377 -8.08 21.58 -9.93
C ARG A 377 -8.72 20.22 -9.69
N CYS A 378 -7.90 19.18 -9.55
CA CYS A 378 -8.35 17.84 -9.20
C CYS A 378 -8.62 17.85 -7.69
N HIS A 379 -9.65 18.57 -7.24
CA HIS A 379 -9.95 18.78 -5.82
C HIS A 379 -10.24 17.44 -5.11
N MET A 380 -9.16 16.81 -4.65
CA MET A 380 -9.16 15.55 -3.95
C MET A 380 -9.60 15.76 -2.50
N TYR A 381 -9.28 16.94 -1.94
CA TYR A 381 -9.43 17.23 -0.51
C TYR A 381 -10.44 18.34 -0.15
N GLU A 382 -11.13 18.98 -1.11
CA GLU A 382 -12.13 20.01 -0.75
C GLU A 382 -13.34 19.40 -0.01
N SER A 383 -13.54 19.84 1.23
CA SER A 383 -14.82 19.76 1.96
C SER A 383 -15.79 20.75 1.31
N LYS A 384 -16.53 20.32 0.29
CA LYS A 384 -17.67 21.11 -0.19
C LYS A 384 -18.83 20.96 0.79
N SER A 385 -19.39 22.09 1.25
CA SER A 385 -20.72 22.09 1.86
C SER A 385 -21.74 21.80 0.76
N TYR A 386 -22.31 20.60 0.74
CA TYR A 386 -23.25 20.20 -0.32
C TYR A 386 -24.59 20.90 -0.17
N ASN A 387 -25.17 21.27 -1.30
CA ASN A 387 -26.49 21.87 -1.39
C ASN A 387 -27.55 20.81 -1.00
N SER A 388 -28.52 21.18 -0.16
CA SER A 388 -29.55 20.27 0.42
C SER A 388 -30.31 19.45 -0.64
N VAL A 389 -30.40 19.96 -1.87
CA VAL A 389 -31.03 19.30 -3.02
C VAL A 389 -30.27 18.05 -3.48
N LEU A 390 -28.95 18.08 -3.54
CA LEU A 390 -28.15 16.92 -3.99
C LEU A 390 -28.22 15.77 -2.97
N VAL A 391 -28.23 16.12 -1.68
CA VAL A 391 -28.43 15.18 -0.58
C VAL A 391 -29.82 14.53 -0.67
N MET A 392 -30.86 15.32 -0.97
CA MET A 392 -32.22 14.80 -1.19
C MET A 392 -32.33 13.86 -2.39
N VAL A 393 -31.66 14.17 -3.50
CA VAL A 393 -31.66 13.30 -4.70
C VAL A 393 -30.97 11.97 -4.41
N VAL A 394 -29.83 11.97 -3.72
CA VAL A 394 -29.15 10.72 -3.31
C VAL A 394 -30.00 9.92 -2.33
N PHE A 395 -30.68 10.58 -1.39
CA PHE A 395 -31.60 9.91 -0.47
C PHE A 395 -32.76 9.23 -1.21
N LEU A 396 -33.33 9.90 -2.22
CA LEU A 396 -34.37 9.34 -3.10
C LEU A 396 -33.87 8.12 -3.87
N ILE A 397 -32.68 8.20 -4.47
CA ILE A 397 -32.07 7.08 -5.21
C ILE A 397 -31.81 5.88 -4.30
N VAL A 398 -31.24 6.11 -3.11
CA VAL A 398 -30.99 5.05 -2.12
C VAL A 398 -32.30 4.43 -1.65
N SER A 399 -33.33 5.24 -1.41
CA SER A 399 -34.66 4.78 -0.98
C SER A 399 -35.35 3.93 -2.05
N VAL A 400 -35.26 4.33 -3.32
CA VAL A 400 -35.78 3.55 -4.46
C VAL A 400 -35.03 2.23 -4.62
N LEU A 401 -33.70 2.24 -4.50
CA LEU A 401 -32.89 1.01 -4.54
C LEU A 401 -33.23 0.07 -3.38
N PHE A 402 -33.47 0.61 -2.18
CA PHE A 402 -33.89 -0.18 -1.02
C PHE A 402 -35.29 -0.77 -1.20
N ALA A 403 -36.23 0.00 -1.75
CA ALA A 403 -37.59 -0.47 -2.05
C ALA A 403 -37.58 -1.60 -3.09
N ILE A 404 -36.75 -1.49 -4.13
CA ILE A 404 -36.59 -2.53 -5.17
C ILE A 404 -35.95 -3.81 -4.60
N LEU A 405 -34.99 -3.66 -3.69
CA LEU A 405 -34.33 -4.79 -3.02
C LEU A 405 -35.22 -5.46 -1.96
N ALA A 406 -36.11 -4.73 -1.30
CA ALA A 406 -37.07 -5.25 -0.33
C ALA A 406 -38.31 -5.89 -0.99
N SER A 407 -38.53 -5.64 -2.28
CA SER A 407 -39.59 -6.26 -3.08
C SER A 407 -39.18 -7.57 -3.78
N LYS A 408 -37.98 -8.09 -3.49
CA LYS A 408 -37.50 -9.42 -3.88
C LYS A 408 -37.29 -10.25 -2.62
#